data_AF-A0A534ZYJ9-F1
#
_entry.id   AF-A0A534ZYJ9-F1
#
_cell.length_a   1.000
_cell.length_b   1.000
_cell.length_c   1.000
_cell.angle_alpha   90.00
_cell.angle_beta   90.00
_cell.angle_gamma   90.00
#
_symmetry.space_group_name_H-M   'P 1'
#
loop_
_entity.id
_entity.type
_entity.pdbx_description
1 polymer ?
#
loop_
_entity_poly.entity_id
_entity_poly.type
_entity_poly.pdbx_seq_one_letter_code
_entity_poly.pdbx_strand_id
1 'polypeptide(L)'
;MSYGGAVLPSYPTRAGGAVTEKPATRHVVLYERSGCHLCDEVRVLLDAMLGHEAYERVDVDADDALVVRYGFRVPVVSVDGVDRLEAPMSASELRSLLG
;
A
#
# COMPACT_ATOMS: atom_id res chain seq x y z
N MET A 1 14.55 -38.31 -13.51
CA MET A 1 14.67 -36.84 -13.56
C MET A 1 13.54 -36.25 -12.73
N SER A 2 13.88 -35.64 -11.60
CA SER A 2 12.91 -35.05 -10.66
C SER A 2 12.73 -33.57 -10.98
N TYR A 3 11.55 -33.18 -11.46
CA TYR A 3 11.11 -31.79 -11.49
C TYR A 3 10.20 -31.66 -10.26
N GLY A 4 10.64 -31.03 -9.18
CA GLY A 4 10.67 -29.58 -9.05
C GLY A 4 9.38 -29.17 -8.34
N GLY A 5 9.43 -29.16 -7.00
CA GLY A 5 8.26 -29.06 -6.12
C GLY A 5 7.42 -27.81 -6.35
N ALA A 6 6.11 -27.99 -6.26
CA ALA A 6 5.13 -26.91 -6.20
C ALA A 6 5.37 -26.10 -4.92
N VAL A 7 5.97 -24.93 -5.04
CA VAL A 7 5.91 -23.90 -4.00
C VAL A 7 4.54 -23.27 -4.09
N LEU A 8 3.65 -23.66 -3.18
CA LEU A 8 2.45 -22.89 -2.89
C LEU A 8 2.88 -21.53 -2.31
N PRO A 9 2.25 -20.41 -2.70
CA PRO A 9 2.48 -19.17 -2.00
C PRO A 9 1.90 -19.31 -0.60
N SER A 10 2.75 -19.18 0.41
CA SER A 10 2.35 -19.19 1.83
C SER A 10 1.63 -17.90 2.19
N TYR A 11 0.48 -17.62 1.57
CA TYR A 11 -0.47 -16.69 2.16
C TYR A 11 -1.12 -17.39 3.36
N PRO A 12 -1.17 -16.75 4.53
CA PRO A 12 -1.91 -17.30 5.66
C PRO A 12 -3.37 -17.47 5.25
N THR A 13 -3.85 -18.72 5.25
CA THR A 13 -5.28 -19.03 5.21
C THR A 13 -5.91 -18.39 6.43
N ARG A 14 -6.89 -17.51 6.17
CA ARG A 14 -7.63 -16.68 7.14
C ARG A 14 -8.18 -17.53 8.29
N ALA A 15 -7.40 -17.66 9.37
CA ALA A 15 -7.87 -18.09 10.67
C ALA A 15 -8.34 -16.84 11.43
N GLY A 16 -9.62 -16.81 11.81
CA GLY A 16 -10.24 -15.70 12.50
C GLY A 16 -9.51 -15.32 13.79
N GLY A 17 -9.30 -14.03 13.98
CA GLY A 17 -8.82 -13.43 15.22
C GLY A 17 -9.61 -12.15 15.50
N ALA A 18 -10.30 -12.16 16.64
CA ALA A 18 -11.02 -11.08 17.32
C ALA A 18 -11.09 -9.70 16.62
N VAL A 19 -12.30 -9.34 16.20
CA VAL A 19 -12.65 -7.97 15.85
C VAL A 19 -12.73 -7.16 17.16
N THR A 20 -11.64 -6.50 17.55
CA THR A 20 -11.74 -5.37 18.47
C THR A 20 -12.19 -4.17 17.64
N GLU A 21 -13.47 -3.79 17.77
CA GLU A 21 -14.02 -2.60 17.12
C GLU A 21 -13.32 -1.33 17.65
N LYS A 22 -12.28 -0.91 16.91
CA LYS A 22 -11.63 0.41 16.99
C LYS A 22 -12.49 1.37 16.16
N PRO A 23 -12.79 2.61 16.63
CA PRO A 23 -13.78 3.48 16.01
C PRO A 23 -13.45 3.68 14.53
N ALA A 24 -14.36 3.27 13.63
CA ALA A 24 -14.20 3.17 12.18
C ALA A 24 -12.94 3.90 11.64
N THR A 25 -11.80 3.23 11.80
CA THR A 25 -10.50 3.79 11.45
C THR A 25 -10.43 3.76 9.94
N ARG A 26 -10.33 4.93 9.32
CA ARG A 26 -10.13 5.06 7.87
C ARG A 26 -9.06 4.09 7.42
N HIS A 27 -9.41 3.18 6.52
CA HIS A 27 -8.48 2.16 6.05
C HIS A 27 -7.58 2.77 4.99
N VAL A 28 -6.34 3.08 5.36
CA VAL A 28 -5.37 3.70 4.46
C VAL A 28 -4.43 2.65 3.90
N VAL A 29 -4.28 2.64 2.57
CA VAL A 29 -3.36 1.76 1.84
C VAL A 29 -2.46 2.62 0.97
N LEU A 30 -1.15 2.39 1.06
CA LEU A 30 -0.15 2.93 0.15
C LEU A 30 0.26 1.82 -0.83
N TYR A 31 -0.09 1.99 -2.09
CA TYR A 31 0.49 1.21 -3.18
C TYR A 31 1.80 1.86 -3.61
N GLU A 32 2.90 1.12 -3.47
CA GLU A 32 4.26 1.60 -3.71
C GLU A 32 5.06 0.60 -4.55
N ARG A 33 6.25 1.03 -4.97
CA ARG A 33 7.24 0.21 -5.65
C ARG A 33 8.60 0.40 -4.98
N SER A 34 9.33 -0.69 -4.87
CA SER A 34 10.74 -0.69 -4.46
C SER A 34 11.61 0.21 -5.34
N GLY A 35 12.44 1.06 -4.72
CA GLY A 35 13.39 1.93 -5.44
C GLY A 35 12.80 3.22 -6.02
N CYS A 36 11.57 3.59 -5.65
CA CYS A 36 10.96 4.85 -6.04
C CYS A 36 11.17 5.91 -4.93
N HIS A 37 12.00 6.93 -5.21
CA HIS A 37 12.27 8.01 -4.25
C HIS A 37 11.01 8.75 -3.80
N LEU A 38 10.04 8.94 -4.71
CA LEU A 38 8.76 9.56 -4.39
C LEU A 38 7.94 8.71 -3.42
N CYS A 39 7.97 7.38 -3.54
CA CYS A 39 7.29 6.49 -2.59
C CYS A 39 7.89 6.61 -1.18
N ASP A 40 9.21 6.74 -1.06
CA ASP A 40 9.87 6.98 0.23
C ASP A 40 9.39 8.28 0.89
N GLU A 41 9.25 9.37 0.12
CA GLU A 41 8.71 10.64 0.63
C GLU A 41 7.28 10.49 1.14
N VAL A 42 6.42 9.80 0.39
CA VAL A 42 5.03 9.54 0.81
C VAL A 42 4.97 8.68 2.06
N ARG A 43 5.82 7.65 2.13
CA ARG A 43 5.93 6.77 3.29
C ARG A 43 6.33 7.54 4.55
N VAL A 44 7.35 8.39 4.47
CA VAL A 44 7.79 9.25 5.59
C VAL A 44 6.66 10.18 6.06
N LEU A 45 5.88 10.74 5.13
CA LEU A 45 4.75 11.60 5.47
C LEU A 45 3.60 10.83 6.13
N LEU A 46 3.21 9.68 5.59
CA LEU A 46 2.20 8.81 6.20
C LEU A 46 2.64 8.30 7.58
N ASP A 47 3.90 7.91 7.71
CA ASP A 47 4.51 7.52 8.99
C ASP A 47 4.44 8.65 10.02
N ALA A 48 4.72 9.90 9.62
CA ALA A 48 4.68 11.05 10.50
C ALA A 48 3.24 11.44 10.93
N MET A 49 2.25 11.20 10.08
CA MET A 49 0.88 11.65 10.30
C MET A 49 -0.02 10.61 10.97
N LEU A 50 0.03 9.37 10.49
CA LEU A 50 -0.82 8.28 10.94
C LEU A 50 -0.08 7.36 11.92
N GLY A 51 1.24 7.27 11.79
CA GLY A 51 2.06 6.26 12.41
C GLY A 51 2.26 5.06 11.49
N HIS A 52 3.44 4.45 11.56
CA HIS A 52 3.87 3.34 10.70
C HIS A 52 2.96 2.11 10.76
N GLU A 53 2.21 1.92 11.85
CA GLU A 53 1.29 0.79 12.04
C GLU A 53 -0.18 1.12 11.72
N ALA A 54 -0.47 2.35 11.27
CA ALA A 54 -1.82 2.83 11.06
C ALA A 54 -2.29 2.79 9.58
N TYR A 55 -1.43 2.34 8.66
CA TYR A 55 -1.76 2.15 7.25
C TYR A 55 -1.05 0.91 6.69
N GLU A 56 -1.58 0.35 5.61
CA GLU A 56 -1.03 -0.81 4.92
C GLU A 56 -0.12 -0.37 3.76
N ARG A 57 0.96 -1.12 3.52
CA ARG A 57 1.83 -0.94 2.37
C ARG A 57 1.74 -2.15 1.45
N VAL A 58 1.50 -1.90 0.18
CA VAL A 58 1.35 -2.92 -0.85
C VAL A 58 2.34 -2.65 -1.96
N ASP A 59 3.26 -3.59 -2.18
CA ASP A 59 4.18 -3.55 -3.33
C ASP A 59 3.40 -3.93 -4.59
N VAL A 60 3.30 -3.01 -5.54
CA VAL A 60 2.60 -3.26 -6.81
C VAL A 60 3.33 -4.28 -7.67
N ASP A 61 4.64 -4.46 -7.51
CA ASP A 61 5.42 -5.43 -8.27
C ASP A 61 5.24 -6.88 -7.77
N ALA A 62 4.53 -7.07 -6.66
CA ALA A 62 4.22 -8.40 -6.13
C ALA A 62 3.02 -9.07 -6.81
N ASP A 63 2.21 -8.34 -7.59
CA ASP A 63 1.01 -8.84 -8.26
C ASP A 63 0.84 -8.21 -9.65
N ASP A 64 0.78 -9.03 -10.69
CA ASP A 64 0.62 -8.57 -12.08
C ASP A 64 -0.63 -7.70 -12.29
N ALA A 65 -1.72 -7.96 -11.56
CA ALA A 65 -2.93 -7.16 -11.62
C ALA A 65 -2.71 -5.75 -11.03
N LEU A 66 -1.89 -5.63 -9.99
CA LEU A 66 -1.49 -4.35 -9.41
C LEU A 66 -0.50 -3.62 -10.31
N VAL A 67 0.43 -4.33 -10.97
CA VAL A 67 1.32 -3.72 -11.98
C VAL A 67 0.50 -3.09 -13.12
N VAL A 68 -0.48 -3.82 -13.65
CA VAL A 68 -1.35 -3.30 -14.71
C VAL A 68 -2.17 -2.11 -14.24
N ARG A 69 -2.68 -2.15 -13.01
CA ARG A 69 -3.53 -1.09 -12.45
C ARG A 69 -2.76 0.16 -12.03
N TYR A 70 -1.60 -0.01 -11.41
CA TYR A 70 -0.89 1.04 -10.68
C TYR A 70 0.58 1.23 -11.08
N GLY A 71 1.16 0.39 -11.94
CA GLY A 71 2.60 0.39 -12.22
C GLY A 71 3.18 1.72 -12.71
N PHE A 72 2.39 2.55 -13.39
CA PHE A 72 2.77 3.91 -13.81
C PHE A 72 2.16 5.03 -12.96
N ARG A 73 1.33 4.67 -11.98
CA ARG A 73 0.56 5.58 -11.11
C ARG A 73 1.09 5.62 -9.68
N VAL A 74 2.00 4.72 -9.31
CA VAL A 74 2.65 4.72 -7.99
C VAL A 74 3.45 6.01 -7.75
N PRO A 75 3.42 6.56 -6.52
CA PRO A 75 2.69 6.09 -5.34
C PRO A 75 1.18 6.37 -5.43
N VAL A 76 0.34 5.42 -4.98
CA VAL A 76 -1.12 5.60 -4.87
C VAL A 76 -1.55 5.47 -3.42
N VAL A 77 -2.26 6.48 -2.90
CA VAL A 77 -2.86 6.45 -1.56
C VAL A 77 -4.35 6.18 -1.71
N SER A 78 -4.79 5.04 -1.18
CA SER A 78 -6.19 4.63 -1.14
C SER A 78 -6.73 4.79 0.28
N VAL A 79 -7.92 5.39 0.40
CA VAL A 79 -8.61 5.57 1.68
C VAL A 79 -10.00 4.98 1.56
N ASP A 80 -10.28 3.99 2.41
CA ASP A 80 -11.53 3.22 2.42
C ASP A 80 -11.83 2.57 1.05
N GLY A 81 -10.77 2.11 0.37
CA GLY A 81 -10.83 1.46 -0.95
C GLY A 81 -11.02 2.41 -2.13
N VAL A 82 -10.90 3.72 -1.91
CA VAL A 82 -10.97 4.75 -2.95
C VAL A 82 -9.62 5.41 -3.11
N ASP A 83 -9.07 5.37 -4.32
CA ASP A 83 -7.80 6.01 -4.68
C ASP A 83 -7.97 7.54 -4.60
N ARG A 84 -7.26 8.18 -3.67
CA ARG A 84 -7.37 9.62 -3.40
C ARG A 84 -6.25 10.43 -4.01
N LEU A 85 -5.08 9.83 -4.15
CA LEU A 85 -3.88 10.49 -4.65
C LEU A 85 -3.06 9.50 -5.45
N GLU A 86 -2.55 9.92 -6.60
CA GLU A 86 -1.76 9.11 -7.53
C GLU A 86 -0.74 9.96 -8.29
N ALA A 87 0.31 9.35 -8.83
CA ALA A 87 1.30 10.06 -9.63
C ALA A 87 0.72 10.52 -10.99
N PRO A 88 1.23 11.62 -11.59
CA PRO A 88 2.34 12.47 -11.14
C PRO A 88 1.90 13.43 -10.02
N MET A 89 2.61 13.40 -8.90
CA MET A 89 2.39 14.31 -7.77
C MET A 89 3.73 14.82 -7.26
N SER A 90 3.75 16.06 -6.79
CA SER A 90 4.87 16.65 -6.06
C SER A 90 4.69 16.45 -4.55
N ALA A 91 5.80 16.44 -3.81
CA ALA A 91 5.78 16.42 -2.34
C ALA A 91 4.95 17.57 -1.72
N SER A 92 4.80 18.68 -2.46
CA SER A 92 3.98 19.82 -2.05
C SER A 92 2.47 19.55 -2.17
N GLU A 93 2.03 18.81 -3.19
CA GLU A 93 0.61 18.42 -3.33
C GLU A 93 0.19 17.43 -2.26
N LEU A 94 1.06 16.47 -1.92
CA LEU A 94 0.81 15.53 -0.83
C LEU A 94 0.66 16.24 0.54
N ARG A 95 1.51 17.23 0.82
CA ARG A 95 1.38 18.07 2.04
C ARG A 95 0.09 18.87 2.07
N SER A 96 -0.41 19.31 0.91
CA SER A 96 -1.65 20.10 0.83
C SER A 96 -2.92 19.24 0.97
N LEU A 97 -2.91 17.98 0.55
CA LEU A 97 -4.07 17.08 0.68
C LEU A 97 -4.34 16.70 2.13
N LEU A 98 -3.29 16.67 2.95
CA LEU A 98 -3.32 16.17 4.32
C LEU A 98 -3.30 17.30 5.37
N GLY A 99 -3.30 18.56 4.93
CA GLY A 99 -3.34 19.76 5.78
C GLY A 99 -4.75 20.19 6.18
#